data_AF-A0A254QAW8-F1
#
_entry.id   AF-A0A254QAW8-F1
#
_cell.length_a   1.000
_cell.length_b   1.000
_cell.length_c   1.000
_cell.angle_alpha   90.00
_cell.angle_beta   90.00
_cell.angle_gamma   90.00
#
_symmetry.space_group_name_H-M   'P 1'
#
loop_
_entity.id
_entity.type
_entity.pdbx_description
1 polymer ?
#
loop_
_entity_poly.entity_id
_entity_poly.type
_entity_poly.pdbx_seq_one_letter_code
_entity_poly.pdbx_strand_id
1 'polypeptide(L)'
;MWMLFVSQLMAANVCVNNMADFEQRKAQMPAMMQKLPVMFTVDSFAVTAGLKIAPAGDKLQLTANVNAIGSGDDYQQVVYIKEVCIIGSNVTMKLEAGASKRSEPPPTIAIVDSGKVKINSITFNKSSEAQFRAISNKVSKDLGGSSGTSGAN
;
A
#
# COMPACT_ATOMS: atom_id res chain seq x y z
N MET A 1 -12.93 -4.41 45.34
CA MET A 1 -11.82 -3.86 44.52
C MET A 1 -11.98 -4.45 43.14
N TRP A 2 -12.32 -3.66 42.13
CA TRP A 2 -12.15 -3.93 40.68
C TRP A 2 -12.73 -2.72 39.94
N MET A 3 -11.88 -1.76 39.60
CA MET A 3 -12.17 -0.80 38.55
C MET A 3 -11.59 -1.40 37.26
N LEU A 4 -12.46 -1.96 36.43
CA LEU A 4 -12.13 -2.26 35.04
C LEU A 4 -11.95 -0.92 34.33
N PHE A 5 -10.70 -0.48 34.22
CA PHE A 5 -10.32 0.54 33.26
C PHE A 5 -10.56 -0.03 31.86
N VAL A 6 -11.76 0.21 31.33
CA VAL A 6 -12.01 0.14 29.89
C VAL A 6 -11.28 1.33 29.30
N SER A 7 -9.99 1.16 29.05
CA SER A 7 -9.22 2.08 28.24
C SER A 7 -9.86 2.06 26.86
N GLN A 8 -10.72 3.05 26.59
CA GLN A 8 -11.09 3.43 25.25
C GLN A 8 -9.78 3.65 24.51
N LEU A 9 -9.41 2.68 23.67
CA LEU A 9 -8.31 2.77 22.72
C LEU A 9 -8.65 3.90 21.73
N MET A 10 -8.42 5.14 22.18
CA MET A 10 -8.22 6.28 21.30
C MET A 10 -7.09 5.86 20.38
N ALA A 11 -7.41 5.58 19.13
CA ALA A 11 -6.44 5.20 18.11
C ALA A 11 -5.26 6.18 18.15
N ALA A 12 -4.10 5.71 18.57
CA ALA A 12 -2.93 6.55 18.77
C ALA A 12 -2.50 7.15 17.42
N ASN A 13 -2.22 8.46 17.43
CA ASN A 13 -1.56 9.12 16.32
C ASN A 13 -0.11 8.63 16.26
N VAL A 14 0.17 7.63 15.44
CA VAL A 14 1.51 7.02 15.33
C VAL A 14 2.09 7.37 13.98
N CYS A 15 3.14 8.18 13.96
CA CYS A 15 3.94 8.45 12.77
C CYS A 15 5.29 7.74 12.87
N VAL A 16 5.70 7.07 11.78
CA VAL A 16 7.01 6.42 11.65
C VAL A 16 7.72 6.99 10.42
N ASN A 17 8.98 7.41 10.59
CA ASN A 17 9.76 8.03 9.51
C ASN A 17 10.87 7.12 8.97
N ASN A 18 11.21 6.06 9.72
CA ASN A 18 12.29 5.14 9.41
C ASN A 18 12.02 3.78 10.07
N MET A 19 12.90 2.81 9.81
CA MET A 19 12.78 1.45 10.37
C MET A 19 12.96 1.41 11.89
N ALA A 20 13.78 2.29 12.48
CA ALA A 20 13.95 2.33 13.93
C ALA A 20 12.68 2.81 14.64
N ASP A 21 12.04 3.87 14.11
CA ASP A 21 10.74 4.36 14.58
C ASP A 21 9.66 3.29 14.47
N PHE A 22 9.67 2.55 13.34
CA PHE A 22 8.76 1.43 13.13
C PHE A 22 8.93 0.36 14.20
N GLU A 23 10.16 -0.11 14.45
CA GLU A 23 10.40 -1.16 15.45
C GLU A 23 10.00 -0.73 16.87
N GLN A 24 10.22 0.54 17.22
CA GLN A 24 9.82 1.09 18.52
C GLN A 24 8.30 1.24 18.66
N ARG A 25 7.57 1.49 17.57
CA ARG A 25 6.15 1.84 17.59
C ARG A 25 5.23 0.77 16.99
N LYS A 26 5.77 -0.35 16.47
CA LYS A 26 4.99 -1.40 15.78
C LYS A 26 3.83 -1.95 16.61
N ALA A 27 3.96 -2.02 17.93
CA ALA A 27 2.88 -2.49 18.81
C ALA A 27 1.65 -1.56 18.82
N GLN A 28 1.84 -0.28 18.47
CA GLN A 28 0.80 0.73 18.38
C GLN A 28 0.23 0.82 16.95
N MET A 29 0.78 0.06 16.00
CA MET A 29 0.28 -0.01 14.64
C MET A 29 -0.84 -1.06 14.49
N PRO A 30 -1.73 -0.91 13.49
CA PRO A 30 -2.71 -1.91 13.12
C PRO A 30 -2.03 -3.26 12.84
N ALA A 31 -2.67 -4.35 13.25
CA ALA A 31 -2.16 -5.73 13.16
C ALA A 31 -1.54 -6.07 11.79
N MET A 32 -2.14 -5.54 10.72
CA MET A 32 -1.69 -5.73 9.35
C MET A 32 -0.33 -5.10 9.03
N MET A 33 0.05 -4.01 9.70
CA MET A 33 1.33 -3.31 9.51
C MET A 33 2.39 -3.69 10.54
N GLN A 34 2.05 -4.39 11.61
CA GLN A 34 3.00 -4.79 12.66
C GLN A 34 4.14 -5.68 12.16
N LYS A 35 3.96 -6.29 10.97
CA LYS A 35 4.93 -7.16 10.32
C LYS A 35 5.18 -6.66 8.91
N LEU A 36 6.44 -6.36 8.61
CA LEU A 36 6.92 -6.07 7.27
C LEU A 36 7.60 -7.33 6.69
N PRO A 37 7.54 -7.55 5.35
CA PRO A 37 6.80 -6.77 4.38
C PRO A 37 5.28 -6.97 4.51
N VAL A 38 4.53 -5.91 4.22
CA VAL A 38 3.07 -5.98 4.10
C VAL A 38 2.68 -5.77 2.64
N MET A 39 1.74 -6.57 2.16
CA MET A 39 1.33 -6.60 0.76
C MET A 39 -0.19 -6.57 0.66
N PHE A 40 -0.69 -5.84 -0.33
CA PHE A 40 -2.10 -5.70 -0.64
C PHE A 40 -2.31 -5.90 -2.13
N THR A 41 -3.41 -6.56 -2.49
CA THR A 41 -3.81 -6.75 -3.88
C THR A 41 -5.29 -6.52 -4.05
N VAL A 42 -5.65 -6.04 -5.24
CA VAL A 42 -7.01 -6.05 -5.77
C VAL A 42 -6.93 -6.57 -7.19
N ASP A 43 -7.85 -7.48 -7.53
CA ASP A 43 -8.07 -7.90 -8.90
C ASP A 43 -9.58 -7.85 -9.14
N SER A 44 -9.97 -7.02 -10.09
CA SER A 44 -11.36 -6.77 -10.46
C SER A 44 -11.44 -6.42 -11.94
N PHE A 45 -12.66 -6.32 -12.47
CA PHE A 45 -12.86 -5.92 -13.86
C PHE A 45 -12.38 -4.49 -14.16
N ALA A 46 -12.33 -3.60 -13.16
CA ALA A 46 -11.97 -2.20 -13.35
C ALA A 46 -10.51 -1.89 -13.01
N VAL A 47 -9.94 -2.63 -12.04
CA VAL A 47 -8.58 -2.39 -11.54
C VAL A 47 -7.91 -3.70 -11.12
N THR A 48 -6.68 -3.86 -11.57
CA THR A 48 -5.72 -4.86 -11.13
C THR A 48 -4.56 -4.11 -10.49
N ALA A 49 -4.40 -4.18 -9.17
CA ALA A 49 -3.35 -3.43 -8.49
C ALA A 49 -2.74 -4.19 -7.31
N GLY A 50 -1.44 -4.00 -7.13
CA GLY A 50 -0.64 -4.56 -6.05
C GLY A 50 0.16 -3.46 -5.37
N LEU A 51 0.13 -3.44 -4.04
CA LEU A 51 0.93 -2.54 -3.21
C LEU A 51 1.77 -3.36 -2.24
N LYS A 52 3.04 -3.01 -2.10
CA LYS A 52 3.97 -3.65 -1.17
C LYS A 52 4.73 -2.58 -0.40
N ILE A 53 4.74 -2.69 0.92
CA ILE A 53 5.58 -1.88 1.80
C ILE A 53 6.61 -2.80 2.43
N ALA A 54 7.89 -2.49 2.24
CA ALA A 54 9.00 -3.30 2.73
C ALA A 54 10.14 -2.42 3.25
N PRO A 55 11.00 -2.95 4.14
CA PRO A 55 12.23 -2.27 4.54
C PRO A 55 13.19 -2.15 3.35
N ALA A 56 13.89 -1.03 3.27
CA ALA A 56 14.98 -0.77 2.33
C ALA A 56 16.09 -0.01 3.07
N GLY A 57 17.00 -0.76 3.70
CA GLY A 57 17.98 -0.19 4.61
C GLY A 57 17.31 0.37 5.87
N ASP A 58 17.59 1.63 6.18
CA ASP A 58 16.99 2.40 7.27
C ASP A 58 15.60 2.97 6.94
N LYS A 59 15.20 2.92 5.66
CA LYS A 59 13.94 3.49 5.17
C LYS A 59 12.88 2.43 4.88
N LEU A 60 11.65 2.90 4.66
CA LEU A 60 10.57 2.11 4.09
C LEU A 60 10.43 2.41 2.59
N GLN A 61 10.17 1.37 1.81
CA GLN A 61 9.93 1.46 0.37
C GLN A 61 8.51 0.99 0.06
N LEU A 62 7.82 1.76 -0.78
CA LEU A 62 6.53 1.42 -1.38
C LEU A 62 6.75 1.00 -2.83
N THR A 63 6.30 -0.20 -3.17
CA THR A 63 6.15 -0.67 -4.55
C THR A 63 4.67 -0.66 -4.91
N ALA A 64 4.32 -0.01 -6.00
CA ALA A 64 2.98 0.03 -6.56
C ALA A 64 2.98 -0.48 -8.00
N ASN A 65 2.12 -1.46 -8.27
CA ASN A 65 1.82 -1.95 -9.61
C ASN A 65 0.33 -1.72 -9.84
N VAL A 66 -0.05 -0.94 -10.83
CA VAL A 66 -1.44 -0.59 -11.10
C VAL A 66 -1.71 -0.78 -12.58
N ASN A 67 -2.82 -1.44 -12.89
CA ASN A 67 -3.50 -1.41 -14.17
C ASN A 67 -4.97 -1.06 -13.88
N ALA A 68 -5.46 0.02 -14.47
CA ALA A 68 -6.82 0.51 -14.27
C ALA A 68 -7.51 0.76 -15.62
N ILE A 69 -8.56 -0.01 -15.86
CA ILE A 69 -9.33 0.06 -17.11
C ILE A 69 -10.12 1.37 -17.13
N GLY A 70 -9.86 2.20 -18.16
CA GLY A 70 -10.62 3.42 -18.44
C GLY A 70 -10.14 4.68 -17.74
N SER A 71 -9.20 4.60 -16.78
CA SER A 71 -8.59 5.79 -16.16
C SER A 71 -7.18 6.11 -16.70
N GLY A 72 -6.55 5.18 -17.42
CA GLY A 72 -5.20 5.36 -17.96
C GLY A 72 -4.09 5.35 -16.90
N ASP A 73 -4.40 4.85 -15.70
CA ASP A 73 -3.49 4.79 -14.56
C ASP A 73 -2.64 3.51 -14.55
N ASP A 74 -2.13 3.10 -15.71
CA ASP A 74 -1.30 1.90 -15.82
C ASP A 74 0.16 2.26 -15.54
N TYR A 75 0.70 1.79 -14.42
CA TYR A 75 2.08 2.08 -14.04
C TYR A 75 2.69 1.06 -13.06
N GLN A 76 4.02 1.05 -13.06
CA GLN A 76 4.84 0.40 -12.03
C GLN A 76 5.76 1.44 -11.43
N GLN A 77 5.74 1.52 -10.10
CA GLN A 77 6.45 2.56 -9.37
C GLN A 77 7.08 2.00 -8.10
N VAL A 78 8.30 2.46 -7.82
CA VAL A 78 9.01 2.21 -6.57
C VAL A 78 9.45 3.54 -5.99
N VAL A 79 9.07 3.81 -4.75
CA VAL A 79 9.34 5.08 -4.06
C VAL A 79 9.68 4.86 -2.61
N TYR A 80 10.47 5.75 -2.03
CA TYR A 80 10.71 5.76 -0.59
C TYR A 80 9.61 6.52 0.13
N ILE A 81 9.26 6.01 1.31
CA ILE A 81 8.28 6.61 2.20
C ILE A 81 9.03 7.48 3.20
N LYS A 82 8.68 8.77 3.24
CA LYS A 82 9.21 9.75 4.19
C LYS A 82 8.56 9.59 5.58
N GLU A 83 7.27 9.31 5.60
CA GLU A 83 6.48 9.21 6.83
C GLU A 83 5.24 8.35 6.60
N VAL A 84 4.93 7.45 7.53
CA VAL A 84 3.62 6.78 7.63
C VAL A 84 2.97 7.18 8.93
N CYS A 85 1.82 7.86 8.87
CA CYS A 85 1.02 8.26 10.02
C CYS A 85 -0.28 7.47 10.09
N ILE A 86 -0.66 7.06 11.29
CA ILE A 86 -1.90 6.35 11.58
C ILE A 86 -2.71 7.22 12.54
N ILE A 87 -3.89 7.64 12.12
CA ILE A 87 -4.78 8.56 12.84
C ILE A 87 -6.17 7.93 12.81
N GLY A 88 -6.67 7.43 13.94
CA GLY A 88 -7.94 6.69 13.90
C GLY A 88 -7.79 5.37 13.14
N SER A 89 -8.74 5.12 12.25
CA SER A 89 -8.70 4.06 11.25
C SER A 89 -8.00 4.47 9.95
N ASN A 90 -7.42 5.67 9.87
CA ASN A 90 -6.80 6.17 8.65
C ASN A 90 -5.29 6.01 8.70
N VAL A 91 -4.72 5.56 7.59
CA VAL A 91 -3.28 5.51 7.31
C VAL A 91 -2.98 6.53 6.22
N THR A 92 -2.02 7.41 6.48
CA THR A 92 -1.52 8.40 5.52
C THR A 92 -0.05 8.15 5.29
N MET A 93 0.37 8.16 4.03
CA MET A 93 1.77 7.97 3.66
C MET A 93 2.27 9.18 2.89
N LYS A 94 3.35 9.80 3.38
CA LYS A 94 4.08 10.84 2.66
C LYS A 94 5.27 10.20 1.96
N LEU A 95 5.37 10.43 0.65
CA LEU A 95 6.48 9.96 -0.16
C LEU A 95 7.63 10.97 -0.13
N GLU A 96 8.85 10.53 -0.41
CA GLU A 96 9.97 11.45 -0.60
C GLU A 96 9.72 12.38 -1.80
N ALA A 97 10.08 13.66 -1.66
CA ALA A 97 9.89 14.66 -2.71
C ALA A 97 10.67 14.27 -3.99
N GLY A 98 10.03 14.34 -5.15
CA GLY A 98 10.62 13.95 -6.43
C GLY A 98 10.65 12.43 -6.69
N ALA A 99 10.29 11.60 -5.71
CA ALA A 99 10.17 10.15 -5.90
C ALA A 99 8.90 9.77 -6.68
N SER A 100 7.82 10.56 -6.54
CA SER A 100 6.62 10.39 -7.37
C SER A 100 6.71 11.20 -8.66
N LYS A 101 6.64 10.52 -9.81
CA LYS A 101 6.48 11.19 -11.13
C LYS A 101 5.12 11.89 -11.27
N ARG A 102 4.16 11.56 -10.40
CA ARG A 102 2.87 12.25 -10.27
C ARG A 102 2.93 13.24 -9.12
N SER A 103 2.61 14.50 -9.40
CA SER A 103 2.25 15.51 -8.40
C SER A 103 0.83 15.28 -7.88
N GLU A 104 0.52 14.04 -7.50
CA GLU A 104 -0.76 13.69 -6.92
C GLU A 104 -0.69 13.82 -5.40
N PRO A 105 -1.78 14.25 -4.75
CA PRO A 105 -1.85 14.26 -3.30
C PRO A 105 -1.60 12.84 -2.75
N PRO A 106 -0.99 12.71 -1.56
CA PRO A 106 -0.73 11.41 -0.95
C PRO A 106 -2.04 10.61 -0.85
N PRO A 107 -2.03 9.32 -1.21
CA PRO A 107 -3.24 8.51 -1.19
C PRO A 107 -3.75 8.39 0.25
N THR A 108 -5.07 8.55 0.42
CA THR A 108 -5.71 8.31 1.72
C THR A 108 -6.08 6.84 1.82
N ILE A 109 -5.62 6.18 2.89
CA ILE A 109 -5.87 4.77 3.15
C ILE A 109 -6.76 4.66 4.38
N ALA A 110 -7.91 4.03 4.26
CA ALA A 110 -8.78 3.70 5.38
C ALA A 110 -8.66 2.20 5.70
N ILE A 111 -8.47 1.85 6.96
CA ILE A 111 -8.50 0.47 7.44
C ILE A 111 -9.97 0.08 7.56
N VAL A 112 -10.37 -0.95 6.80
CA VAL A 112 -11.73 -1.49 6.84
C VAL A 112 -11.82 -2.59 7.88
N ASP A 113 -10.84 -3.51 7.87
CA ASP A 113 -10.67 -4.57 8.86
C ASP A 113 -9.19 -5.03 8.90
N SER A 114 -8.88 -6.08 9.68
CA SER A 114 -7.51 -6.58 9.87
C SER A 114 -6.84 -7.13 8.61
N GLY A 115 -7.60 -7.37 7.54
CA GLY A 115 -7.13 -7.88 6.25
C GLY A 115 -7.50 -6.99 5.07
N LYS A 116 -8.20 -5.88 5.26
CA LYS A 116 -8.68 -5.03 4.16
C LYS A 116 -8.41 -3.55 4.41
N VAL A 117 -7.97 -2.89 3.35
CA VAL A 117 -7.84 -1.43 3.31
C VAL A 117 -8.60 -0.88 2.12
N LYS A 118 -9.08 0.34 2.26
CA LYS A 118 -9.65 1.13 1.19
C LYS A 118 -8.68 2.24 0.84
N ILE A 119 -8.23 2.29 -0.40
CA ILE A 119 -7.37 3.37 -0.91
C ILE A 119 -8.20 4.14 -1.91
N ASN A 120 -8.45 5.41 -1.62
CA ASN A 120 -9.46 6.21 -2.31
C ASN A 120 -10.83 5.48 -2.28
N SER A 121 -11.33 5.01 -3.43
CA SER A 121 -12.60 4.30 -3.56
C SER A 121 -12.46 2.77 -3.74
N ILE A 122 -11.24 2.23 -3.75
CA ILE A 122 -10.97 0.82 -4.08
C ILE A 122 -10.59 0.05 -2.81
N THR A 123 -11.21 -1.11 -2.60
CA THR A 123 -10.87 -2.01 -1.48
C THR A 123 -9.82 -3.04 -1.91
N PHE A 124 -8.72 -3.08 -1.18
CA PHE A 124 -7.63 -4.03 -1.33
C PHE A 124 -7.68 -5.06 -0.21
N ASN A 125 -7.28 -6.28 -0.53
CA ASN A 125 -7.12 -7.35 0.46
C ASN A 125 -5.63 -7.55 0.74
N LYS A 126 -5.30 -7.88 1.99
CA LYS A 126 -3.98 -8.35 2.39
C LYS A 126 -3.64 -9.60 1.58
N SER A 127 -2.42 -9.63 1.06
CA SER A 127 -1.99 -10.66 0.12
C SER A 127 -0.72 -11.37 0.58
N SER A 128 -0.51 -12.57 0.06
CA SER A 128 0.79 -13.24 0.11
C SER A 128 1.74 -12.64 -0.93
N GLU A 129 3.03 -13.01 -0.83
CA GLU A 129 4.02 -12.65 -1.85
C GLU A 129 3.68 -13.26 -3.22
N ALA A 130 3.19 -14.50 -3.25
CA ALA A 130 2.80 -15.17 -4.49
C ALA A 130 1.66 -14.42 -5.20
N GLN A 131 0.65 -13.98 -4.45
CA GLN A 131 -0.45 -13.18 -4.99
C GLN A 131 0.03 -11.82 -5.52
N PHE A 132 0.88 -11.12 -4.75
CA PHE A 132 1.46 -9.86 -5.20
C PHE A 132 2.28 -10.04 -6.49
N ARG A 133 3.12 -11.09 -6.57
CA ARG A 133 3.89 -11.41 -7.77
C ARG A 133 3.00 -11.72 -8.98
N ALA A 134 1.91 -12.46 -8.78
CA ALA A 134 0.94 -12.74 -9.85
C ALA A 134 0.33 -11.44 -10.42
N ILE A 135 -0.07 -10.51 -9.54
CA ILE A 135 -0.58 -9.19 -9.94
C ILE A 135 0.49 -8.36 -10.64
N SER A 136 1.72 -8.32 -10.09
CA SER A 136 2.85 -7.61 -10.72
C SER A 136 3.10 -8.12 -12.13
N ASN A 137 3.09 -9.44 -12.33
CA ASN A 137 3.27 -10.07 -13.64
C ASN A 137 2.13 -9.75 -14.60
N LYS A 138 0.88 -9.71 -14.10
CA LYS A 138 -0.30 -9.32 -14.90
C LYS A 138 -0.16 -7.88 -15.39
N VAL A 139 0.11 -6.93 -14.49
CA VAL A 139 0.35 -5.52 -14.84
C VAL A 139 1.54 -5.37 -15.79
N SER A 140 2.65 -6.07 -15.58
CA SER A 140 3.80 -6.03 -16.49
C SER A 140 3.46 -6.53 -17.90
N LYS A 141 2.64 -7.59 -18.01
CA LYS A 141 2.19 -8.09 -19.32
C LYS A 141 1.30 -7.09 -20.02
N ASP A 142 0.44 -6.40 -19.31
CA ASP A 142 -0.46 -5.41 -19.90
C ASP A 142 0.32 -4.15 -20.35
N LEU A 143 1.29 -3.70 -19.55
CA LEU A 143 2.20 -2.60 -19.92
C LEU A 143 3.15 -2.96 -21.08
N GLY A 144 3.60 -4.21 -21.14
CA GLY A 144 4.45 -4.74 -22.22
C GLY A 144 3.68 -5.30 -23.42
N GLY A 145 2.35 -5.33 -23.36
CA GLY A 145 1.47 -6.10 -24.25
C GLY A 145 1.05 -5.38 -25.53
N SER A 146 1.60 -4.20 -25.82
CA SER A 146 1.35 -3.48 -27.07
C SER A 146 2.42 -3.73 -28.14
N SER A 147 2.94 -4.97 -28.23
CA SER A 147 3.85 -5.40 -29.30
C SER A 147 3.52 -6.82 -29.74
N GLY A 148 2.39 -6.99 -30.43
CA GLY A 148 2.06 -8.31 -30.97
C GLY A 148 0.74 -8.46 -31.72
N THR A 149 0.27 -7.49 -32.50
CA THR A 149 -0.70 -7.79 -33.58
C THR A 149 -0.69 -6.75 -34.71
N SER A 150 0.37 -6.76 -35.51
CA SER A 150 0.29 -6.50 -36.96
C SER A 150 0.96 -7.71 -37.58
N GLY A 151 0.29 -8.69 -38.13
CA GLY A 151 -0.82 -8.61 -39.06
C GLY A 151 -0.39 -9.54 -40.19
N ALA A 152 -1.05 -10.69 -40.26
CA ALA A 152 -0.89 -11.61 -41.38
C ALA A 152 -1.42 -10.94 -42.66
N ASN A 153 -0.59 -10.85 -43.68
CA ASN A 153 -0.87 -11.15 -45.09
C ASN A 153 0.41 -11.02 -45.91
#